data_AF-D2AVX4-F1
#
_entry.id   AF-D2AVX4-F1
#
_cell.length_a   1.000
_cell.length_b   1.000
_cell.length_c   1.000
_cell.angle_alpha   90.00
_cell.angle_beta   90.00
_cell.angle_gamma   90.00
#
_symmetry.space_group_name_H-M   'P 1'
#
loop_
_entity.id
_entity.type
_entity.pdbx_description
1 polymer ?
#
loop_
_entity_poly.entity_id
_entity_poly.type
_entity_poly.pdbx_seq_one_letter_code
_entity_poly.pdbx_strand_id
1 'polypeptide(L)'
;MPGGRLTHQDRRQIAEGLAEGLTYTEIAGRLDRPISTVTREVTRNGGAAGYQADRAHQATEGRARRRKPSPSPAPPATGDAHGRDLEAVHGLEEQFTAMMINTGLPRMTARVLTCLYVTDSGSLTAAELVQRLQVSPASISKAVGELEQQELIRRERDPRRRRDRYVIDADAWFRGWMAGARQNTMLADIARQGAEILGATTPAGTRLQDIGQFFEHVGHHMVQAAEQWRQACAARRTADG
;
A
#
# COMPACT_ATOMS: atom_id res chain seq x y z
N MET A 1 -31.97 4.69 25.60
CA MET A 1 -30.81 3.81 25.85
C MET A 1 -29.52 4.59 25.62
N PRO A 2 -28.89 5.19 26.64
CA PRO A 2 -27.70 5.99 26.39
C PRO A 2 -26.50 5.05 26.19
N GLY A 3 -26.22 4.68 24.93
CA GLY A 3 -25.09 3.85 24.48
C GLY A 3 -23.78 4.62 24.31
N GLY A 4 -23.50 5.57 25.21
CA GLY A 4 -22.30 6.40 25.18
C GLY A 4 -21.09 5.74 25.85
N ARG A 5 -19.88 6.22 25.54
CA ARG A 5 -18.66 5.85 26.29
C ARG A 5 -18.78 6.37 27.73
N LEU A 6 -18.35 5.56 28.70
CA LEU A 6 -18.29 6.00 30.11
C LEU A 6 -17.46 7.29 30.23
N THR A 7 -18.02 8.28 30.92
CA THR A 7 -17.34 9.56 31.20
C THR A 7 -16.29 9.40 32.30
N HIS A 8 -15.53 10.45 32.64
CA HIS A 8 -14.66 10.42 33.83
C HIS A 8 -15.49 10.34 35.12
N GLN A 9 -16.62 11.06 35.16
CA GLN A 9 -17.55 11.04 36.28
C GLN A 9 -18.18 9.66 36.49
N ASP A 10 -18.59 8.98 35.41
CA ASP A 10 -19.12 7.61 35.48
C ASP A 10 -18.07 6.67 36.12
N ARG A 11 -16.78 6.84 35.76
CA ARG A 11 -15.69 6.02 36.32
C ARG A 11 -15.40 6.29 37.79
N ARG A 12 -15.56 7.54 38.25
CA ARG A 12 -15.44 7.90 39.67
C ARG A 12 -16.53 7.24 40.49
N GLN A 13 -17.76 7.28 40.02
CA GLN A 13 -18.90 6.64 40.68
C GLN A 13 -18.77 5.11 40.72
N ILE A 14 -18.15 4.48 39.70
CA ILE A 14 -17.78 3.07 39.77
C ILE A 14 -16.75 2.83 40.88
N ALA A 15 -15.70 3.65 40.98
CA ALA A 15 -14.67 3.49 42.01
C ALA A 15 -15.21 3.69 43.43
N GLU A 16 -16.07 4.70 43.62
CA GLU A 16 -16.75 4.96 44.89
C GLU A 16 -17.67 3.80 45.28
N GLY A 17 -18.49 3.30 44.35
CA GLY A 17 -19.36 2.16 44.61
C GLY A 17 -18.60 0.86 44.95
N LEU A 18 -17.43 0.64 44.33
CA LEU A 18 -16.57 -0.50 44.69
C LEU A 18 -15.94 -0.34 46.08
N ALA A 19 -15.55 0.88 46.46
CA ALA A 19 -15.03 1.16 47.80
C ALA A 19 -16.10 1.02 48.89
N GLU A 20 -17.36 1.33 48.56
CA GLU A 20 -18.54 1.11 49.40
C GLU A 20 -18.96 -0.38 49.47
N GLY A 21 -18.31 -1.27 48.71
CA GLY A 21 -18.64 -2.70 48.68
C GLY A 21 -19.92 -3.04 47.90
N LEU A 22 -20.40 -2.13 47.06
CA LEU A 22 -21.60 -2.36 46.25
C LEU A 22 -21.34 -3.39 45.15
N THR A 23 -22.41 -4.10 44.79
CA THR A 23 -22.40 -5.04 43.67
C THR A 23 -22.38 -4.29 42.33
N TYR A 24 -21.88 -4.95 41.28
CA TYR A 24 -21.87 -4.35 39.93
C TYR A 24 -23.27 -3.99 39.42
N THR A 25 -24.30 -4.70 39.88
CA THR A 25 -25.71 -4.42 39.56
C THR A 25 -26.17 -3.10 40.16
N GLU A 26 -25.84 -2.82 41.40
CA GLU A 26 -26.20 -1.57 42.09
C GLU A 26 -25.46 -0.37 41.49
N ILE A 27 -24.17 -0.53 41.19
CA ILE A 27 -23.36 0.50 40.52
C ILE A 27 -23.93 0.81 39.13
N ALA A 28 -24.29 -0.22 38.36
CA ALA A 28 -24.90 -0.06 37.05
C ALA A 28 -26.26 0.67 37.11
N GLY A 29 -27.08 0.35 38.12
CA GLY A 29 -28.34 1.03 38.40
C GLY A 29 -28.17 2.51 38.72
N ARG A 30 -27.19 2.87 39.57
CA ARG A 30 -26.88 4.28 39.91
C ARG A 30 -26.41 5.10 38.70
N LEU A 31 -25.78 4.44 37.73
CA LEU A 31 -25.22 5.08 36.53
C LEU A 31 -26.20 5.16 35.36
N ASP A 32 -27.37 4.53 35.46
CA ASP A 32 -28.27 4.25 34.32
C ASP A 32 -27.50 3.60 33.13
N ARG A 33 -26.66 2.60 33.44
CA ARG A 33 -25.86 1.86 32.45
C ARG A 33 -26.11 0.37 32.53
N PRO A 34 -25.93 -0.38 31.43
CA PRO A 34 -25.94 -1.83 31.47
C PRO A 34 -24.86 -2.39 32.40
N ILE A 35 -25.18 -3.43 33.18
CA ILE A 35 -24.24 -4.13 34.07
C ILE A 35 -22.99 -4.59 33.32
N SER A 36 -23.16 -5.08 32.09
CA SER A 36 -22.08 -5.52 31.22
C SER A 36 -21.05 -4.42 30.90
N THR A 37 -21.46 -3.15 30.91
CA THR A 37 -20.55 -1.99 30.73
C THR A 37 -19.67 -1.81 31.96
N VAL A 38 -20.25 -1.87 33.16
CA VAL A 38 -19.51 -1.75 34.42
C VAL A 38 -18.56 -2.93 34.60
N THR A 39 -19.03 -4.16 34.40
CA THR A 39 -18.18 -5.37 34.50
C THR A 39 -17.00 -5.30 33.54
N ARG A 40 -17.23 -4.97 32.26
CA ARG A 40 -16.13 -4.88 31.28
C ARG A 40 -15.15 -3.76 31.59
N GLU A 41 -15.61 -2.62 32.09
CA GLU A 41 -14.75 -1.52 32.48
C GLU A 41 -13.86 -1.92 33.67
N VAL A 42 -14.45 -2.50 34.72
CA VAL A 42 -13.73 -2.91 35.93
C VAL A 42 -12.72 -4.01 35.61
N THR A 43 -13.13 -5.08 34.93
CA THR A 43 -12.22 -6.18 34.54
C THR A 43 -11.06 -5.69 33.66
N ARG A 44 -11.33 -4.74 32.74
CA ARG A 44 -10.29 -4.22 31.83
C ARG A 44 -9.27 -3.31 32.53
N ASN A 45 -9.62 -2.70 33.67
CA ASN A 45 -8.77 -1.72 34.34
C ASN A 45 -8.30 -2.18 35.74
N GLY A 46 -8.13 -3.49 35.94
CA GLY A 46 -7.48 -4.05 37.14
C GLY A 46 -8.38 -4.83 38.09
N GLY A 47 -9.66 -5.03 37.76
CA GLY A 47 -10.63 -5.76 38.60
C GLY A 47 -11.08 -4.96 39.83
N ALA A 48 -12.06 -5.47 40.57
CA ALA A 48 -12.66 -4.73 41.70
C ALA A 48 -11.65 -4.29 42.77
N ALA A 49 -10.67 -5.14 43.09
CA ALA A 49 -9.67 -4.86 44.12
C ALA A 49 -8.63 -3.81 43.69
N GLY A 50 -8.46 -3.55 42.39
CA GLY A 50 -7.43 -2.67 41.84
C GLY A 50 -7.97 -1.52 40.98
N TYR A 51 -9.29 -1.33 40.96
CA TYR A 51 -9.91 -0.36 40.06
C TYR A 51 -9.67 1.08 40.52
N GLN A 52 -9.14 1.91 39.62
CA GLN A 52 -8.89 3.33 39.86
C GLN A 52 -9.44 4.17 38.70
N ALA A 53 -10.32 5.11 39.01
CA ALA A 53 -11.04 5.92 38.01
C ALA A 53 -10.08 6.72 37.11
N ASP A 54 -9.09 7.39 37.70
CA ASP A 54 -8.13 8.23 36.96
C ASP A 54 -7.25 7.40 36.03
N ARG A 55 -6.77 6.24 36.50
CA ARG A 55 -5.97 5.32 35.69
C ARG A 55 -6.79 4.74 34.54
N ALA A 56 -8.04 4.36 34.78
CA ALA A 56 -8.95 3.86 33.75
C ALA A 56 -9.28 4.93 32.69
N HIS A 57 -9.42 6.18 33.10
CA HIS A 57 -9.65 7.31 32.21
C HIS A 57 -8.40 7.64 31.38
N GLN A 58 -7.24 7.79 32.01
CA GLN A 58 -5.96 8.02 31.33
C GLN A 58 -5.62 6.88 30.36
N ALA A 59 -5.89 5.62 30.71
CA ALA A 59 -5.70 4.49 29.82
C ALA A 59 -6.62 4.56 28.58
N THR A 60 -7.85 5.06 28.76
CA THR A 60 -8.80 5.27 27.66
C THR A 60 -8.39 6.43 26.76
N GLU A 61 -7.92 7.54 27.33
CA GLU A 61 -7.35 8.67 26.59
C GLU A 61 -6.05 8.31 25.87
N GLY A 62 -5.14 7.59 26.53
CA GLY A 62 -3.89 7.11 25.93
C GLY A 62 -4.12 6.17 24.75
N ARG A 63 -5.14 5.30 24.81
CA ARG A 63 -5.57 4.47 23.67
C ARG A 63 -6.18 5.29 22.54
N ALA A 64 -6.92 6.35 22.86
CA ALA A 64 -7.49 7.25 21.84
C ALA A 64 -6.38 8.09 21.16
N ARG A 65 -5.41 8.59 21.92
CA ARG A 65 -4.23 9.34 21.41
C ARG A 65 -3.32 8.45 20.57
N ARG A 66 -3.06 7.20 20.98
CA ARG A 66 -2.26 6.24 20.17
C ARG A 66 -2.93 5.87 18.84
N ARG A 67 -4.25 6.02 18.74
CA ARG A 67 -5.02 5.83 17.50
C ARG A 67 -5.05 7.07 16.60
N LYS A 68 -4.62 8.23 17.10
CA LYS A 68 -4.60 9.49 16.37
C LYS A 68 -3.18 10.07 16.40
N PRO A 69 -2.28 9.64 15.49
CA PRO A 69 -1.12 10.47 15.20
C PRO A 69 -1.63 11.68 14.42
N SER A 70 -1.85 12.80 15.11
CA SER A 70 -1.80 14.10 14.46
C SER A 70 -0.31 14.38 14.17
N PRO A 71 0.08 14.74 12.95
CA PRO A 71 1.46 15.14 12.69
C PRO A 71 1.76 16.42 13.47
N SER A 72 2.90 16.45 14.17
CA SER A 72 3.48 17.74 14.59
C SER A 72 3.69 18.60 13.34
N PRO A 73 3.52 19.93 13.42
CA PRO A 73 3.99 20.82 12.37
C PRO A 73 5.49 20.56 12.21
N ALA A 74 5.89 20.07 11.02
CA ALA A 74 7.30 19.93 10.71
C ALA A 74 7.94 21.33 10.74
N PRO A 75 9.21 21.47 11.20
CA PRO A 75 10.00 22.66 10.91
C PRO A 75 10.02 22.89 9.39
N PRO A 76 10.23 24.11 8.89
CA PRO A 76 10.39 24.35 7.46
C PRO A 76 11.64 23.59 7.01
N ALA A 77 11.42 22.39 6.46
CA ALA A 77 12.48 21.50 6.02
C ALA A 77 12.93 21.97 4.64
N THR A 78 14.05 22.67 4.58
CA THR A 78 14.75 23.00 3.33
C THR A 78 15.45 21.79 2.71
N GLY A 79 15.26 20.59 3.28
CA GLY A 79 15.59 19.34 2.60
C GLY A 79 15.17 18.11 3.38
N ASP A 80 15.11 16.97 2.68
CA ASP A 80 14.86 15.68 3.29
C ASP A 80 16.09 15.11 4.03
N ALA A 81 16.02 13.85 4.48
CA ALA A 81 17.12 13.16 5.18
C ALA A 81 18.45 13.10 4.38
N HIS A 82 18.40 13.39 3.08
CA HIS A 82 19.53 13.44 2.16
C HIS A 82 19.88 14.87 1.71
N GLY A 83 19.24 15.90 2.29
CA GLY A 83 19.44 17.29 1.93
C GLY A 83 18.90 17.66 0.55
N ARG A 84 17.98 16.87 -0.02
CA ARG A 84 17.37 17.16 -1.32
C ARG A 84 16.32 18.25 -1.18
N ASP A 85 16.29 19.16 -2.15
CA ASP A 85 15.22 20.14 -2.28
C ASP A 85 13.88 19.44 -2.51
N LEU A 86 12.95 19.64 -1.57
CA LEU A 86 11.64 19.01 -1.57
C LEU A 86 10.77 19.47 -2.76
N GLU A 87 10.92 20.72 -3.22
CA GLU A 87 10.17 21.20 -4.39
C GLU A 87 10.66 20.53 -5.66
N ALA A 88 11.97 20.37 -5.81
CA ALA A 88 12.57 19.66 -6.95
C ALA A 88 12.15 18.18 -6.99
N VAL A 89 12.10 17.51 -5.83
CA VAL A 89 11.62 16.13 -5.72
C VAL A 89 10.15 16.04 -6.10
N HIS A 90 9.31 16.97 -5.62
CA HIS A 90 7.89 16.97 -5.97
C HIS A 90 7.67 17.23 -7.47
N GLY A 91 8.41 18.16 -8.06
CA GLY A 91 8.38 18.40 -9.51
C GLY A 91 8.80 17.19 -10.33
N LEU A 92 9.78 16.42 -9.85
CA LEU A 92 10.17 15.14 -10.47
C LEU A 92 9.05 14.10 -10.36
N GLU A 93 8.42 13.97 -9.19
CA GLU A 93 7.28 13.06 -8.98
C GLU A 93 6.12 13.37 -9.95
N GLU A 94 5.78 14.65 -10.13
CA GLU A 94 4.73 15.08 -11.03
C GLU A 94 5.06 14.76 -12.49
N GLN A 95 6.27 15.10 -12.94
CA GLN A 95 6.73 14.80 -14.30
C GLN A 95 6.77 13.30 -14.58
N PHE A 96 7.28 12.52 -13.62
CA PHE A 96 7.39 11.07 -13.77
C PHE A 96 6.01 10.39 -13.76
N THR A 97 5.10 10.87 -12.91
CA THR A 97 3.70 10.44 -12.92
C THR A 97 3.04 10.76 -14.26
N ALA A 98 3.23 11.98 -14.79
CA ALA A 98 2.64 12.40 -16.05
C ALA A 98 3.15 11.55 -17.23
N MET A 99 4.44 11.26 -17.27
CA MET A 99 5.03 10.37 -18.27
C MET A 99 4.38 8.97 -18.23
N MET A 100 4.23 8.38 -17.04
CA MET A 100 3.59 7.07 -16.89
C MET A 100 2.11 7.05 -17.31
N ILE A 101 1.37 8.14 -17.04
CA ILE A 101 0.00 8.28 -17.51
C ILE A 101 -0.04 8.29 -19.05
N ASN A 102 0.89 9.01 -19.68
CA ASN A 102 0.98 9.07 -21.14
C ASN A 102 1.34 7.70 -21.77
N THR A 103 2.00 6.81 -21.02
CA THR A 103 2.23 5.42 -21.47
C THR A 103 1.01 4.51 -21.30
N GLY A 104 -0.11 5.03 -20.78
CA GLY A 104 -1.38 4.30 -20.64
C GLY A 104 -1.67 3.74 -19.24
N LEU A 105 -0.84 4.01 -18.25
CA LEU A 105 -1.13 3.62 -16.87
C LEU A 105 -2.27 4.48 -16.29
N PRO A 106 -3.24 3.88 -15.56
CA PRO A 106 -4.21 4.66 -14.83
C PRO A 106 -3.53 5.60 -13.84
N ARG A 107 -4.07 6.82 -13.68
CA ARG A 107 -3.48 7.89 -12.84
C ARG A 107 -3.05 7.40 -11.46
N MET A 108 -3.86 6.59 -10.79
CA MET A 108 -3.53 6.09 -9.46
C MET A 108 -2.40 5.06 -9.46
N THR A 109 -2.39 4.18 -10.46
CA THR A 109 -1.36 3.16 -10.69
C THR A 109 0.00 3.83 -10.95
N ALA A 110 0.02 4.86 -11.80
CA ALA A 110 1.20 5.71 -12.04
C ALA A 110 1.70 6.41 -10.76
N ARG A 111 0.80 6.96 -9.94
CA ARG A 111 1.16 7.61 -8.67
C ARG A 111 1.77 6.64 -7.66
N VAL A 112 1.22 5.43 -7.53
CA VAL A 112 1.78 4.39 -6.65
C VAL A 112 3.18 3.98 -7.11
N LEU A 113 3.34 3.75 -8.42
CA LEU A 113 4.62 3.34 -9.00
C LEU A 113 5.68 4.44 -8.83
N THR A 114 5.33 5.69 -9.14
CA THR A 114 6.19 6.87 -8.90
C THR A 114 6.65 6.93 -7.45
N CYS A 115 5.70 6.83 -6.51
CA CYS A 115 5.98 6.93 -5.08
C CYS A 115 6.97 5.85 -4.62
N LEU A 116 6.86 4.63 -5.16
CA LEU A 116 7.80 3.55 -4.88
C LEU A 116 9.20 3.83 -5.48
N TYR A 117 9.28 4.38 -6.69
CA TYR A 117 10.56 4.68 -7.37
C TYR A 117 11.37 5.78 -6.67
N VAL A 118 10.70 6.82 -6.18
CA VAL A 118 11.35 7.95 -5.50
C VAL A 118 11.62 7.70 -4.02
N THR A 119 11.11 6.58 -3.48
CA THR A 119 11.34 6.20 -2.08
C THR A 119 12.70 5.53 -1.94
N ASP A 120 13.55 6.06 -1.07
CA ASP A 120 14.92 5.54 -0.87
C ASP A 120 14.97 4.08 -0.41
N SER A 121 13.98 3.61 0.35
CA SER A 121 13.90 2.20 0.75
C SER A 121 13.50 1.24 -0.38
N GLY A 122 13.11 1.76 -1.55
CA GLY A 122 12.58 0.99 -2.69
C GLY A 122 11.32 0.17 -2.37
N SER A 123 10.71 0.43 -1.21
CA SER A 123 9.69 -0.46 -0.64
C SER A 123 8.78 0.26 0.36
N LEU A 124 7.47 0.06 0.22
CA LEU A 124 6.43 0.67 1.06
C LEU A 124 5.32 -0.33 1.39
N THR A 125 4.68 -0.16 2.54
CA THR A 125 3.45 -0.87 2.92
C THR A 125 2.22 -0.15 2.38
N ALA A 126 1.08 -0.85 2.33
CA ALA A 126 -0.20 -0.25 1.95
C ALA A 126 -0.55 0.99 2.81
N ALA A 127 -0.25 0.95 4.12
CA ALA A 127 -0.51 2.06 5.03
C ALA A 127 0.37 3.29 4.74
N GLU A 128 1.64 3.07 4.41
CA GLU A 128 2.56 4.15 4.02
C GLU A 128 2.15 4.77 2.68
N LEU A 129 1.71 3.95 1.72
CA LEU A 129 1.16 4.44 0.44
C LEU A 129 -0.11 5.28 0.64
N VAL A 130 -1.04 4.85 1.49
CA VAL A 130 -2.23 5.62 1.87
C VAL A 130 -1.84 6.96 2.47
N GLN A 131 -0.87 6.97 3.39
CA GLN A 131 -0.42 8.18 4.07
C GLN A 131 0.32 9.14 3.13
N ARG A 132 1.19 8.64 2.24
CA ARG A 132 1.96 9.49 1.33
C ARG A 132 1.09 10.07 0.21
N LEU A 133 0.23 9.24 -0.38
CA LEU A 133 -0.59 9.64 -1.52
C LEU A 133 -1.90 10.33 -1.13
N GLN A 134 -2.27 10.28 0.16
CA GLN A 134 -3.50 10.84 0.72
C GLN A 134 -4.75 10.32 0.01
N VAL A 135 -4.81 8.99 -0.18
CA VAL A 135 -5.90 8.29 -0.88
C VAL A 135 -6.44 7.13 -0.06
N SER A 136 -7.61 6.61 -0.45
CA SER A 136 -8.25 5.52 0.29
C SER A 136 -7.45 4.21 0.23
N PRO A 137 -7.54 3.35 1.26
CA PRO A 137 -6.94 2.01 1.22
C PRO A 137 -7.42 1.16 0.04
N ALA A 138 -8.70 1.31 -0.35
CA ALA A 138 -9.27 0.58 -1.49
C ALA A 138 -8.61 0.99 -2.83
N SER A 139 -8.32 2.29 -3.00
CA SER A 139 -7.61 2.80 -4.18
C SER A 139 -6.19 2.22 -4.26
N ILE A 140 -5.49 2.14 -3.13
CA ILE A 140 -4.16 1.51 -3.05
C ILE A 140 -4.24 0.02 -3.39
N SER A 141 -5.17 -0.72 -2.79
CA SER A 141 -5.33 -2.15 -3.07
C SER A 141 -5.57 -2.43 -4.55
N LYS A 142 -6.41 -1.63 -5.21
CA LYS A 142 -6.67 -1.76 -6.65
C LYS A 142 -5.42 -1.47 -7.48
N ALA A 143 -4.75 -0.35 -7.22
CA ALA A 143 -3.56 0.08 -7.97
C ALA A 143 -2.40 -0.91 -7.80
N VAL A 144 -2.17 -1.39 -6.57
CA VAL A 144 -1.17 -2.41 -6.28
C VAL A 144 -1.50 -3.72 -6.98
N GLY A 145 -2.75 -4.18 -6.93
CA GLY A 145 -3.14 -5.42 -7.61
C GLY A 145 -2.90 -5.36 -9.12
N GLU A 146 -3.15 -4.20 -9.74
CA GLU A 146 -2.85 -3.97 -11.15
C GLU A 146 -1.34 -3.99 -11.44
N LEU A 147 -0.54 -3.32 -10.60
CA LEU A 147 0.93 -3.33 -10.71
C LEU A 147 1.53 -4.73 -10.49
N GLU A 148 0.96 -5.53 -9.58
CA GLU A 148 1.37 -6.93 -9.36
C GLU A 148 1.01 -7.78 -10.58
N GLN A 149 -0.19 -7.61 -11.15
CA GLN A 149 -0.62 -8.32 -12.36
C GLN A 149 0.28 -7.99 -13.56
N GLN A 150 0.76 -6.75 -13.65
CA GLN A 150 1.71 -6.31 -14.68
C GLN A 150 3.18 -6.63 -14.34
N GLU A 151 3.44 -7.34 -13.23
CA GLU A 151 4.77 -7.71 -12.74
C GLU A 151 5.72 -6.52 -12.46
N LEU A 152 5.17 -5.31 -12.34
CA LEU A 152 5.91 -4.07 -12.11
C LEU A 152 6.35 -3.90 -10.65
N ILE A 153 5.65 -4.55 -9.72
CA ILE A 153 6.00 -4.59 -8.30
C ILE A 153 5.92 -6.03 -7.78
N ARG A 154 6.63 -6.31 -6.68
CA ARG A 154 6.48 -7.56 -5.93
C ARG A 154 5.95 -7.27 -4.54
N ARG A 155 5.10 -8.16 -4.04
CA ARG A 155 4.72 -8.20 -2.63
C ARG A 155 5.59 -9.17 -1.85
N GLU A 156 6.31 -8.62 -0.89
CA GLU A 156 7.11 -9.35 0.07
C GLU A 156 6.45 -9.30 1.44
N ARG A 157 6.56 -10.40 2.19
CA ARG A 157 6.00 -10.49 3.53
C ARG A 157 7.10 -10.24 4.54
N ASP A 158 7.00 -9.15 5.30
CA ASP A 158 7.97 -8.86 6.35
C ASP A 158 7.90 -9.97 7.43
N PRO A 159 8.97 -10.78 7.59
CA PRO A 159 8.97 -11.89 8.54
C PRO A 159 8.85 -11.41 10.00
N ARG A 160 9.20 -10.14 10.29
CA ARG A 160 9.13 -9.57 11.64
C ARG A 160 7.78 -8.92 11.98
N ARG A 161 7.04 -8.40 11.00
CA ARG A 161 5.83 -7.60 11.24
C ARG A 161 4.53 -8.13 10.63
N ARG A 162 4.54 -9.27 9.92
CA ARG A 162 3.36 -9.85 9.22
C ARG A 162 2.64 -8.85 8.31
N ARG A 163 3.33 -7.81 7.84
CA ARG A 163 2.77 -6.80 6.92
C ARG A 163 3.32 -7.05 5.53
N ASP A 164 2.43 -6.95 4.56
CA ASP A 164 2.78 -7.01 3.15
C ASP A 164 3.50 -5.68 2.77
N ARG A 165 4.67 -5.80 2.16
CA ARG A 165 5.49 -4.71 1.62
C ARG A 165 5.55 -4.85 0.11
N TYR A 166 5.36 -3.73 -0.59
CA TYR A 166 5.48 -3.65 -2.03
C TYR A 166 6.86 -3.11 -2.37
N VAL A 167 7.58 -3.82 -3.22
CA VAL A 167 8.99 -3.59 -3.53
C VAL A 167 9.16 -3.37 -5.03
N ILE A 168 9.90 -2.32 -5.39
CA ILE A 168 10.53 -2.20 -6.71
C ILE A 168 11.91 -2.82 -6.59
N ASP A 169 12.02 -4.04 -7.11
CA ASP A 169 13.28 -4.78 -7.18
C ASP A 169 14.19 -4.19 -8.26
N ALA A 170 15.51 -4.40 -8.15
CA ALA A 170 16.47 -4.01 -9.18
C ALA A 170 16.16 -4.67 -10.54
N ASP A 171 15.44 -5.80 -10.54
CA ASP A 171 14.98 -6.49 -11.74
C ASP A 171 13.52 -6.17 -12.13
N ALA A 172 12.84 -5.23 -11.46
CA ALA A 172 11.44 -4.89 -11.76
C ALA A 172 11.27 -4.37 -13.19
N TRP A 173 12.18 -3.50 -13.64
CA TRP A 173 12.22 -3.03 -15.03
C TRP A 173 12.47 -4.19 -16.02
N PHE A 174 13.35 -5.14 -15.67
CA PHE A 174 13.64 -6.32 -16.49
C PHE A 174 12.41 -7.23 -16.60
N ARG A 175 11.69 -7.47 -15.51
CA ARG A 175 10.45 -8.27 -15.53
C ARG A 175 9.35 -7.59 -16.32
N GLY A 176 9.13 -6.29 -16.11
CA GLY A 176 8.16 -5.50 -16.90
C GLY A 176 8.48 -5.55 -18.40
N TRP A 177 9.76 -5.42 -18.75
CA TRP A 177 10.21 -5.56 -20.14
C TRP A 177 9.94 -6.95 -20.71
N MET A 178 10.28 -8.00 -19.97
CA MET A 178 9.99 -9.39 -20.36
C MET A 178 8.49 -9.67 -20.45
N ALA A 179 7.67 -9.07 -19.59
CA ALA A 179 6.21 -9.17 -19.65
C ALA A 179 5.66 -8.49 -20.91
N GLY A 180 6.16 -7.30 -21.27
CA GLY A 180 5.82 -6.64 -22.52
C GLY A 180 6.22 -7.45 -23.75
N ALA A 181 7.42 -8.07 -23.74
CA ALA A 181 7.84 -8.97 -24.81
C ALA A 181 6.89 -10.16 -24.98
N ARG A 182 6.45 -10.79 -23.87
CA ARG A 182 5.45 -11.87 -23.88
C ARG A 182 4.11 -11.41 -24.45
N GLN A 183 3.66 -10.20 -24.10
CA GLN A 183 2.42 -9.61 -24.65
C GLN A 183 2.51 -9.40 -26.16
N ASN A 184 3.65 -8.94 -26.66
CA ASN A 184 3.87 -8.78 -28.11
C ASN A 184 3.83 -10.13 -28.84
N THR A 185 4.45 -11.18 -28.28
CA THR A 185 4.35 -12.54 -28.85
C THR A 185 2.90 -13.04 -28.87
N MET A 186 2.14 -12.83 -27.78
CA MET A 186 0.73 -13.22 -27.73
C MET A 186 -0.11 -12.45 -28.77
N LEU A 187 0.14 -11.16 -28.95
CA LEU A 187 -0.55 -10.37 -29.97
C LEU A 187 -0.22 -10.85 -31.38
N ALA A 188 1.04 -11.23 -31.64
CA ALA A 188 1.44 -11.80 -32.91
C ALA A 188 0.72 -13.13 -33.20
N ASP A 189 0.59 -14.00 -32.20
CA ASP A 189 -0.15 -15.25 -32.32
C ASP A 189 -1.63 -15.03 -32.64
N ILE A 190 -2.29 -14.10 -31.93
CA ILE A 190 -3.69 -13.74 -32.18
C ILE A 190 -3.86 -13.16 -33.60
N ALA A 191 -2.95 -12.28 -34.02
CA ALA A 191 -3.01 -11.66 -35.34
C ALA A 191 -2.85 -12.71 -36.45
N ARG A 192 -1.91 -13.65 -36.29
CA ARG A 192 -1.73 -14.79 -37.22
C ARG A 192 -2.98 -15.67 -37.30
N GLN A 193 -3.55 -16.06 -36.16
CA GLN A 193 -4.80 -16.84 -36.13
C GLN A 193 -5.95 -16.08 -36.78
N GLY A 194 -6.06 -14.77 -36.53
CA GLY A 194 -7.06 -13.92 -37.15
C GLY A 194 -6.88 -13.82 -38.66
N ALA A 195 -5.64 -13.79 -39.16
CA ALA A 195 -5.35 -13.80 -40.59
C ALA A 195 -5.78 -15.12 -41.26
N GLU A 196 -5.59 -16.25 -40.59
CA GLU A 196 -6.06 -17.56 -41.06
C GLU A 196 -7.61 -17.61 -41.13
N ILE A 197 -8.28 -17.15 -40.08
CA ILE A 197 -9.75 -17.14 -39.99
C ILE A 197 -10.37 -16.22 -41.04
N LEU A 198 -9.81 -15.02 -41.23
CA LEU A 198 -10.31 -14.04 -42.20
C LEU A 198 -9.83 -14.32 -43.64
N GLY A 199 -9.00 -15.35 -43.83
CA GLY A 199 -8.35 -15.69 -45.09
C GLY A 199 -7.15 -14.78 -45.37
N ALA A 200 -5.97 -15.40 -45.50
CA ALA A 200 -4.69 -14.69 -45.66
C ALA A 200 -4.62 -13.79 -46.90
N THR A 201 -5.43 -14.06 -47.92
CA THR A 201 -5.48 -13.29 -49.17
C THR A 201 -6.49 -12.15 -49.13
N THR A 202 -7.27 -12.00 -48.05
CA THR A 202 -8.18 -10.87 -47.91
C THR A 202 -7.42 -9.65 -47.41
N PRO A 203 -7.87 -8.42 -47.71
CA PRO A 203 -7.24 -7.21 -47.17
C PRO A 203 -7.17 -7.18 -45.63
N ALA A 204 -8.12 -7.82 -44.95
CA ALA A 204 -8.11 -7.94 -43.50
C ALA A 204 -7.07 -8.96 -43.01
N GLY A 205 -6.97 -10.11 -43.68
CA GLY A 205 -5.95 -11.11 -43.43
C GLY A 205 -4.54 -10.56 -43.61
N THR A 206 -4.28 -9.84 -44.71
CA THR A 206 -2.97 -9.21 -44.97
C THR A 206 -2.59 -8.23 -43.86
N ARG A 207 -3.51 -7.34 -43.44
CA ARG A 207 -3.23 -6.40 -42.32
C ARG A 207 -2.87 -7.12 -41.02
N LEU A 208 -3.60 -8.19 -40.67
CA LEU A 208 -3.31 -8.96 -39.47
C LEU A 208 -1.99 -9.72 -39.58
N GLN A 209 -1.64 -10.19 -40.77
CA GLN A 209 -0.36 -10.84 -41.02
C GLN A 209 0.81 -9.86 -40.86
N ASP A 210 0.68 -8.63 -41.38
CA ASP A 210 1.67 -7.56 -41.21
C ASP A 210 1.83 -7.18 -39.73
N ILE A 211 0.72 -7.02 -39.00
CA ILE A 211 0.72 -6.75 -37.56
C ILE A 211 1.43 -7.88 -36.80
N GLY A 212 1.13 -9.14 -37.16
CA GLY A 212 1.72 -10.31 -36.52
C GLY A 212 3.23 -10.36 -36.69
N GLN A 213 3.71 -10.18 -37.92
CA GLN A 213 5.15 -10.16 -38.22
C GLN A 213 5.88 -9.05 -37.46
N PHE A 214 5.27 -7.85 -37.38
CA PHE A 214 5.85 -6.73 -36.65
C PHE A 214 6.01 -7.05 -35.16
N PHE A 215 4.93 -7.48 -34.48
CA PHE A 215 4.98 -7.74 -33.05
C PHE A 215 5.83 -8.95 -32.68
N GLU A 216 5.92 -9.97 -33.55
CA GLU A 216 6.85 -11.09 -33.39
C GLU A 216 8.31 -10.61 -33.42
N HIS A 217 8.65 -9.80 -34.44
CA HIS A 217 10.00 -9.24 -34.59
C HIS A 217 10.38 -8.37 -33.38
N VAL A 218 9.50 -7.44 -32.98
CA VAL A 218 9.74 -6.57 -31.82
C VAL A 218 9.86 -7.38 -30.53
N GLY A 219 8.95 -8.33 -30.29
CA GLY A 219 8.98 -9.20 -29.10
C GLY A 219 10.30 -9.96 -28.98
N HIS A 220 10.79 -10.54 -30.09
CA HIS A 220 12.07 -11.24 -30.12
C HIS A 220 13.26 -10.31 -29.79
N HIS A 221 13.33 -9.14 -30.42
CA HIS A 221 14.40 -8.18 -30.16
C HIS A 221 14.37 -7.62 -28.73
N MET A 222 13.19 -7.45 -28.14
CA MET A 222 13.05 -7.08 -26.74
C MET A 222 13.69 -8.13 -25.83
N VAL A 223 13.38 -9.42 -26.02
CA VAL A 223 13.98 -10.50 -25.20
C VAL A 223 15.51 -10.50 -25.31
N GLN A 224 16.03 -10.46 -26.53
CA GLN A 224 17.48 -10.47 -26.77
C GLN A 224 18.20 -9.30 -26.08
N ALA A 225 17.67 -8.09 -26.21
CA ALA A 225 18.27 -6.90 -25.60
C ALA A 225 18.32 -7.00 -24.06
N ALA A 226 17.26 -7.55 -23.46
CA ALA A 226 17.19 -7.73 -22.02
C ALA A 226 18.22 -8.77 -21.53
N GLU A 227 18.33 -9.90 -22.23
CA GLU A 227 19.29 -10.96 -21.90
C GLU A 227 20.74 -10.47 -22.01
N GLN A 228 21.06 -9.73 -23.08
CA GLN A 228 22.38 -9.13 -23.28
C GLN A 228 22.74 -8.16 -22.14
N TRP A 229 21.82 -7.29 -21.73
CA TRP A 229 22.04 -6.38 -20.61
C TRP A 229 22.26 -7.13 -19.28
N ARG A 230 21.49 -8.20 -19.04
CA ARG A 230 21.63 -9.03 -17.84
C ARG A 230 23.01 -9.69 -17.79
N GLN A 231 23.49 -10.21 -18.90
CA GLN A 231 24.83 -10.78 -19.02
C GLN A 231 25.92 -9.74 -18.75
N ALA A 232 25.78 -8.53 -19.33
CA ALA A 232 26.71 -7.42 -19.09
C ALA A 232 26.74 -6.97 -17.63
N CYS A 233 25.57 -6.85 -16.98
CA CYS A 233 25.47 -6.49 -15.56
C CYS A 233 26.05 -7.57 -14.63
N ALA A 234 25.85 -8.85 -14.95
CA ALA A 234 26.41 -9.96 -14.19
C ALA A 234 27.95 -10.03 -14.31
N ALA A 235 28.48 -9.75 -15.51
CA ALA A 235 29.93 -9.65 -15.75
C ALA A 235 30.57 -8.48 -14.96
N ARG A 236 29.87 -7.34 -14.83
CA ARG A 236 30.37 -6.19 -14.03
C ARG A 236 30.36 -6.50 -12.53
N ARG A 237 29.30 -7.14 -12.02
CA ARG A 237 29.21 -7.51 -10.59
C ARG A 237 30.21 -8.59 -10.15
N THR A 238 30.71 -9.40 -11.09
CA THR A 238 31.73 -10.43 -10.82
C THR A 238 33.16 -9.89 -10.95
N ALA A 239 33.36 -8.73 -11.60
CA ALA A 239 34.66 -8.07 -11.70
C ALA A 239 34.97 -7.13 -10.52
N ASP A 240 33.95 -6.63 -9.82
CA ASP A 240 34.06 -5.72 -8.67
C ASP A 240 33.97 -6.42 -7.29
N GLY A 241 34.01 -7.76 -7.25
CA GLY A 241 33.94 -8.58 -6.03
C GLY A 241 35.16 -9.47 -5.85
#